data_AF-B0EPN1-F1
#
_entry.id   AF-B0EPN1-F1
#
_cell.length_a   1.000
_cell.length_b   1.000
_cell.length_c   1.000
_cell.angle_alpha   90.00
_cell.angle_beta   90.00
_cell.angle_gamma   90.00
#
_symmetry.space_group_name_H-M   'P 1'
#
loop_
_entity.id
_entity.type
_entity.pdbx_description
1 polymer ?
#
loop_
_entity_poly.entity_id
_entity_poly.type
_entity_poly.pdbx_seq_one_letter_code
_entity_poly.pdbx_strand_id
1 'polypeptide(L)'
;MTKEYTREDRERCGLNIPEEFNAIDYECFMGCCDIDKINIPTNITSLGNKCFYRCKSLTSINIPTSVIKIGKYCFSGCELLKSITVPCSVNDIGNECFGECPSLTSIDIENVQFISEDRML
;
A
#
# COMPACT_ATOMS: atom_id res chain seq x y z
N MET A 1 -6.54 7.30 -19.12
CA MET A 1 -7.60 6.59 -18.36
C MET A 1 -6.87 5.63 -17.44
N THR A 2 -7.04 5.76 -16.12
CA THR A 2 -6.38 4.85 -15.16
C THR A 2 -6.97 3.46 -15.34
N LYS A 3 -6.11 2.45 -15.47
CA LYS A 3 -6.53 1.04 -15.49
C LYS A 3 -6.24 0.43 -14.12
N GLU A 4 -7.28 -0.04 -13.43
CA GLU A 4 -7.20 -0.52 -12.05
C GLU A 4 -7.19 -2.05 -12.01
N TYR A 5 -6.29 -2.64 -11.23
CA TYR A 5 -6.25 -4.07 -10.98
C TYR A 5 -7.31 -4.42 -9.95
N THR A 6 -8.37 -5.09 -10.37
CA THR A 6 -9.56 -5.36 -9.57
C THR A 6 -9.50 -6.73 -8.89
N ARG A 7 -10.47 -6.98 -8.00
CA ARG A 7 -10.67 -8.32 -7.45
C ARG A 7 -10.96 -9.37 -8.53
N GLU A 8 -11.68 -9.01 -9.59
CA GLU A 8 -11.96 -9.91 -10.72
C GLU A 8 -10.67 -10.27 -11.48
N ASP A 9 -9.78 -9.29 -11.68
CA ASP A 9 -8.47 -9.54 -12.27
C ASP A 9 -7.60 -10.45 -11.38
N ARG A 10 -7.65 -10.25 -10.06
CA ARG A 10 -6.97 -11.09 -9.07
C ARG A 10 -7.47 -12.54 -9.10
N GLU A 11 -8.76 -12.77 -9.32
CA GLU A 11 -9.32 -14.13 -9.46
C GLU A 11 -8.81 -14.84 -10.73
N ARG A 12 -8.36 -14.09 -11.75
CA ARG A 12 -7.81 -14.62 -13.00
C ARG A 12 -6.29 -14.74 -13.00
N CYS A 13 -5.59 -13.74 -12.46
CA CYS A 13 -4.14 -13.57 -12.55
C CYS A 13 -3.42 -13.81 -11.21
N GLY A 14 -4.16 -14.00 -10.12
CA GLY A 14 -3.61 -14.25 -8.79
C GLY A 14 -2.91 -13.03 -8.20
N LEU A 15 -1.70 -13.22 -7.68
CA LEU A 15 -0.88 -12.14 -7.11
C LEU A 15 0.04 -11.47 -8.16
N ASN A 16 0.04 -11.96 -9.39
CA ASN A 16 0.82 -11.40 -10.48
C ASN A 16 0.04 -10.26 -11.11
N ILE A 17 0.31 -9.04 -10.67
CA ILE A 17 -0.28 -7.82 -11.22
C ILE A 17 0.41 -7.49 -12.56
N PRO A 18 -0.31 -7.49 -13.69
CA PRO A 18 0.28 -7.19 -14.99
C PRO A 18 0.67 -5.71 -15.19
N GLU A 19 1.65 -5.44 -16.05
CA GLU A 19 2.22 -4.09 -16.31
C GLU A 19 1.28 -3.14 -17.08
N GLU A 20 0.09 -3.59 -17.50
CA GLU A 20 -0.91 -2.69 -18.09
C GLU A 20 -1.79 -1.98 -17.05
N PHE A 21 -1.71 -2.34 -15.76
CA PHE A 21 -2.49 -1.72 -14.68
C PHE A 21 -1.70 -0.61 -13.98
N ASN A 22 -2.32 0.54 -13.77
CA ASN A 22 -1.66 1.71 -13.16
C ASN A 22 -2.07 1.96 -11.71
N ALA A 23 -2.99 1.16 -11.18
CA ALA A 23 -3.52 1.29 -9.83
C ALA A 23 -4.04 -0.06 -9.35
N ILE A 24 -4.14 -0.23 -8.03
CA ILE A 24 -4.84 -1.36 -7.42
C ILE A 24 -6.16 -0.86 -6.85
N ASP A 25 -7.26 -1.51 -7.23
CA ASP A 25 -8.62 -1.08 -6.93
C ASP A 25 -8.99 -1.15 -5.44
N TYR A 26 -10.10 -0.49 -5.10
CA TYR A 26 -10.83 -0.62 -3.85
C TYR A 26 -11.01 -2.09 -3.42
N GLU A 27 -10.65 -2.40 -2.17
CA GLU A 27 -10.82 -3.74 -1.56
C GLU A 27 -10.19 -4.91 -2.36
N CYS A 28 -9.30 -4.63 -3.33
CA CYS A 28 -8.78 -5.65 -4.25
C CYS A 28 -8.14 -6.86 -3.55
N PHE A 29 -7.45 -6.64 -2.43
CA PHE A 29 -6.85 -7.67 -1.57
C PHE A 29 -7.54 -7.79 -0.19
N MET A 30 -8.72 -7.20 0.02
CA MET A 30 -9.39 -7.21 1.31
C MET A 30 -9.60 -8.64 1.83
N GLY A 31 -9.17 -8.88 3.08
CA GLY A 31 -9.33 -10.15 3.79
C GLY A 31 -8.45 -11.29 3.29
N CYS A 32 -7.48 -11.02 2.40
CA CYS A 32 -6.54 -12.05 1.94
C CYS A 32 -5.59 -12.49 3.06
N CYS A 33 -6.00 -13.52 3.79
CA CYS A 33 -5.23 -14.08 4.89
C CYS A 33 -4.17 -15.09 4.44
N ASP A 34 -4.05 -15.38 3.15
CA ASP A 34 -3.04 -16.31 2.62
C ASP A 34 -1.83 -15.58 2.00
N ILE A 35 -1.86 -14.24 1.97
CA ILE A 35 -0.80 -13.41 1.40
C ILE A 35 0.14 -12.98 2.52
N ASP A 36 1.36 -13.52 2.53
CA ASP A 36 2.44 -13.09 3.43
C ASP A 36 3.30 -11.97 2.82
N LYS A 37 3.36 -11.92 1.48
CA LYS A 37 4.08 -10.96 0.65
C LYS A 37 3.33 -10.73 -0.67
N ILE A 38 3.45 -9.52 -1.20
CA ILE A 38 2.98 -9.16 -2.54
C ILE A 38 4.03 -8.29 -3.23
N ASN A 39 4.25 -8.54 -4.52
CA ASN A 39 5.05 -7.65 -5.35
C ASN A 39 4.11 -6.65 -6.04
N ILE A 40 4.29 -5.36 -5.77
CA ILE A 40 3.56 -4.29 -6.46
C ILE A 40 4.45 -3.79 -7.60
N PRO A 41 4.01 -3.91 -8.87
CA PRO A 41 4.77 -3.42 -10.03
C PRO A 41 5.05 -1.90 -10.01
N THR A 42 6.12 -1.48 -10.67
CA THR A 42 6.61 -0.08 -10.66
C THR A 42 5.80 0.89 -11.53
N ASN A 43 4.80 0.40 -12.24
CA ASN A 43 3.84 1.20 -13.00
C ASN A 43 2.58 1.55 -12.16
N ILE A 44 2.45 0.98 -10.96
CA ILE A 44 1.36 1.27 -10.01
C ILE A 44 1.60 2.61 -9.33
N THR A 45 0.61 3.49 -9.45
CA THR A 45 0.66 4.87 -8.94
C THR A 45 -0.26 5.11 -7.75
N SER A 46 -1.23 4.23 -7.50
CA SER A 46 -2.13 4.35 -6.36
C SER A 46 -2.60 3.00 -5.82
N LEU A 47 -2.76 2.94 -4.50
CA LEU A 47 -3.41 1.84 -3.79
C LEU A 47 -4.79 2.30 -3.31
N GLY A 48 -5.83 1.58 -3.69
CA GLY A 48 -7.23 1.91 -3.38
C GLY A 48 -7.57 1.87 -1.88
N ASN A 49 -8.73 2.41 -1.51
CA ASN A 49 -9.19 2.31 -0.12
C ASN A 49 -9.39 0.83 0.25
N LYS A 50 -9.02 0.47 1.48
CA LYS A 50 -9.08 -0.90 2.01
C LYS A 50 -8.39 -1.97 1.15
N CYS A 51 -7.47 -1.58 0.26
CA CYS A 51 -6.85 -2.49 -0.70
C CYS A 51 -6.29 -3.74 -0.03
N PHE A 52 -5.59 -3.63 1.10
CA PHE A 52 -5.07 -4.74 1.91
C PHE A 52 -5.74 -4.85 3.29
N TYR A 53 -6.98 -4.38 3.43
CA TYR A 53 -7.68 -4.38 4.71
C TYR A 53 -7.84 -5.81 5.25
N ARG A 54 -7.41 -6.04 6.50
CA ARG A 54 -7.43 -7.35 7.18
C ARG A 54 -6.66 -8.46 6.45
N CYS A 55 -5.58 -8.14 5.74
CA CYS A 55 -4.61 -9.12 5.27
C CYS A 55 -3.75 -9.62 6.44
N LYS A 56 -4.32 -10.50 7.28
CA LYS A 56 -3.73 -10.86 8.59
C LYS A 56 -2.35 -11.53 8.50
N SER A 57 -2.06 -12.22 7.40
CA SER A 57 -0.77 -12.89 7.20
C SER A 57 0.30 -12.00 6.59
N LEU A 58 -0.04 -10.79 6.13
CA LEU A 58 0.91 -9.90 5.46
C LEU A 58 1.97 -9.46 6.47
N THR A 59 3.22 -9.90 6.26
CA THR A 59 4.32 -9.61 7.20
C THR A 59 5.17 -8.42 6.78
N SER A 60 5.23 -8.16 5.47
CA SER A 60 6.00 -7.10 4.83
C SER A 60 5.37 -6.72 3.50
N ILE A 61 5.48 -5.45 3.11
CA ILE A 61 5.11 -4.98 1.78
C ILE A 61 6.13 -3.96 1.28
N ASN A 62 6.50 -4.08 0.01
CA ASN A 62 7.32 -3.09 -0.68
C ASN A 62 6.41 -2.14 -1.46
N ILE A 63 6.38 -0.87 -1.09
CA ILE A 63 5.65 0.17 -1.84
C ILE A 63 6.63 0.73 -2.88
N PRO A 64 6.35 0.61 -4.20
CA PRO A 64 7.27 1.15 -5.20
C PRO A 64 7.24 2.68 -5.21
N THR A 65 8.36 3.29 -5.60
CA THR A 65 8.54 4.76 -5.69
C THR A 65 7.65 5.44 -6.74
N SER A 66 6.88 4.66 -7.50
CA SER A 66 5.85 5.16 -8.41
C SER A 66 4.54 5.47 -7.70
N VAL A 67 4.31 4.95 -6.49
CA VAL A 67 3.09 5.18 -5.73
C VAL A 67 3.06 6.60 -5.20
N ILE A 68 2.00 7.31 -5.54
CA ILE A 68 1.74 8.70 -5.14
C ILE A 68 0.68 8.74 -4.03
N LYS A 69 -0.23 7.75 -3.99
CA LYS A 69 -1.39 7.73 -3.10
C LYS A 69 -1.65 6.36 -2.48
N ILE A 70 -1.94 6.35 -1.19
CA ILE A 70 -2.39 5.19 -0.43
C ILE A 70 -3.76 5.50 0.18
N GLY A 71 -4.77 4.68 -0.15
CA GLY A 71 -6.15 4.90 0.26
C GLY A 71 -6.43 4.76 1.76
N LYS A 72 -7.63 5.16 2.17
CA LYS A 72 -8.13 5.01 3.56
C LYS A 72 -8.17 3.54 3.95
N TYR A 73 -7.79 3.22 5.19
CA TYR A 73 -7.78 1.85 5.72
C TYR A 73 -6.95 0.84 4.92
N CYS A 74 -6.03 1.29 4.05
CA CYS A 74 -5.37 0.41 3.07
C CYS A 74 -4.72 -0.82 3.71
N PHE A 75 -4.00 -0.67 4.82
CA PHE A 75 -3.36 -1.75 5.57
C PHE A 75 -4.01 -2.01 6.93
N SER A 76 -5.22 -1.47 7.17
CA SER A 76 -5.82 -1.60 8.49
C SER A 76 -6.18 -3.05 8.80
N GLY A 77 -5.87 -3.51 10.02
CA GLY A 77 -6.07 -4.90 10.44
C GLY A 77 -5.02 -5.88 9.92
N CYS A 78 -3.91 -5.42 9.37
CA CYS A 78 -2.77 -6.28 9.01
C CYS A 78 -1.99 -6.68 10.28
N GLU A 79 -2.51 -7.67 10.99
CA GLU A 79 -2.05 -8.06 12.34
C GLU A 79 -0.58 -8.46 12.43
N LEU A 80 -0.01 -9.04 11.37
CA LEU A 80 1.39 -9.50 11.34
C LEU A 80 2.35 -8.56 10.60
N LEU A 81 1.89 -7.42 10.09
CA LEU A 81 2.76 -6.47 9.38
C LEU A 81 3.72 -5.83 10.39
N LYS A 82 5.03 -6.09 10.24
CA LYS A 82 6.04 -5.69 11.24
C LYS A 82 6.66 -4.31 10.97
N SER A 83 6.90 -4.05 9.69
CA SER A 83 7.54 -2.83 9.20
C SER A 83 7.02 -2.51 7.81
N ILE A 84 6.97 -1.23 7.50
CA ILE A 84 6.67 -0.74 6.15
C ILE A 84 7.57 0.45 5.83
N THR A 85 8.06 0.48 4.59
CA THR A 85 8.79 1.60 4.04
C THR A 85 7.85 2.36 3.11
N VAL A 86 7.65 3.64 3.39
CA VAL A 86 6.84 4.56 2.58
C VAL A 86 7.79 5.44 1.76
N PRO A 87 7.80 5.31 0.43
CA PRO A 87 8.64 6.13 -0.44
C PRO A 87 8.29 7.63 -0.34
N CYS A 88 9.27 8.49 -0.61
CA CYS A 88 9.07 9.95 -0.65
C CYS A 88 8.08 10.41 -1.73
N SER A 89 7.76 9.57 -2.71
CA SER A 89 6.76 9.84 -3.75
C SER A 89 5.32 9.87 -3.21
N VAL A 90 5.08 9.25 -2.04
CA VAL A 90 3.75 9.16 -1.44
C VAL A 90 3.38 10.49 -0.81
N ASN A 91 2.45 11.20 -1.46
CA ASN A 91 2.01 12.53 -1.05
C ASN A 91 0.64 12.51 -0.34
N ASP A 92 -0.08 11.39 -0.39
CA ASP A 92 -1.41 11.23 0.21
C ASP A 92 -1.53 9.84 0.87
N ILE A 93 -1.70 9.82 2.19
CA ILE A 93 -1.97 8.62 2.98
C ILE A 93 -3.35 8.80 3.64
N GLY A 94 -4.28 7.91 3.28
CA GLY A 94 -5.64 7.98 3.78
C GLY A 94 -5.78 7.69 5.27
N ASN A 95 -6.85 8.23 5.86
CA ASN A 95 -7.21 8.02 7.27
C ASN A 95 -7.15 6.54 7.66
N GLU A 96 -6.62 6.29 8.85
CA GLU A 96 -6.53 4.94 9.46
C GLU A 96 -5.85 3.90 8.57
N CYS A 97 -4.97 4.32 7.63
CA CYS A 97 -4.26 3.42 6.72
C CYS A 97 -3.55 2.27 7.45
N PHE A 98 -3.03 2.51 8.65
CA PHE A 98 -2.35 1.52 9.51
C PHE A 98 -3.09 1.21 10.81
N GLY A 99 -4.40 1.47 10.88
CA GLY A 99 -5.21 1.17 12.07
C GLY A 99 -5.25 -0.32 12.39
N GLU A 100 -5.34 -0.72 13.66
CA GLU A 100 -5.41 -2.13 14.07
C GLU A 100 -4.23 -3.00 13.57
N CYS A 101 -3.01 -2.45 13.49
CA CYS A 101 -1.78 -3.17 13.13
C CYS A 101 -0.86 -3.38 14.36
N PRO A 102 -1.18 -4.30 15.29
CA PRO A 102 -0.45 -4.46 16.57
C PRO A 102 1.02 -4.85 16.43
N SER A 103 1.42 -5.51 15.34
CA SER A 103 2.83 -5.88 15.10
C SER A 103 3.64 -4.76 14.44
N LEU A 104 3.00 -3.70 13.95
CA LEU A 104 3.67 -2.63 13.24
C LEU A 104 4.36 -1.72 14.25
N THR A 105 5.66 -1.92 14.40
CA THR A 105 6.49 -1.20 15.40
C THR A 105 7.29 -0.06 14.80
N SER A 106 7.41 -0.03 13.47
CA SER A 106 8.17 0.99 12.75
C SER A 106 7.54 1.27 11.38
N ILE A 107 7.42 2.54 11.05
CA ILE A 107 7.14 3.05 9.70
C ILE A 107 8.35 3.87 9.32
N ASP A 108 9.06 3.42 8.29
CA ASP A 108 10.16 4.19 7.71
C ASP A 108 9.62 5.03 6.56
N ILE A 109 9.96 6.32 6.55
CA ILE A 109 9.61 7.24 5.46
C ILE A 109 10.92 7.60 4.77
N GLU A 110 11.10 7.09 3.55
CA GLU A 110 12.36 7.30 2.83
C GLU A 110 12.56 8.79 2.58
N ASN A 111 13.72 9.31 3.01
CA ASN A 111 14.23 10.65 2.71
C ASN A 111 13.16 11.76 2.77
N VAL A 112 12.81 12.21 3.97
CA VAL A 112 12.01 13.42 4.17
C VAL A 112 12.76 14.62 3.57
N GLN A 113 12.48 14.95 2.30
CA GLN A 113 13.11 16.09 1.60
C GLN A 113 12.51 17.44 2.01
N PHE A 114 11.37 17.45 2.71
CA PHE A 114 10.69 18.66 3.16
C PHE A 114 10.59 18.69 4.68
N ILE A 115 11.64 19.22 5.31
CA ILE A 115 11.50 19.96 6.57
C ILE A 115 11.07 21.37 6.15
N SER A 116 9.92 21.83 6.64
CA SER A 116 9.29 23.12 6.29
C SER A 116 10.31 24.26 6.11
N GLU A 117 10.07 25.17 5.14
CA GLU A 117 10.87 26.40 4.93
C GLU A 117 11.02 27.24 6.22
N ASP A 118 10.12 27.09 7.19
CA ASP A 118 10.11 27.78 8.49
C ASP A 118 11.29 27.45 9.45
N ARG A 119 12.22 26.56 9.09
CA ARG A 119 13.48 26.36 9.83
C ARG A 119 14.74 26.84 9.11
N MET A 120 14.58 27.60 8.02
CA MET A 120 15.68 28.34 7.37
C MET A 120 15.59 29.85 7.71
N LEU A 121 15.49 30.18 8.99
CA LEU A 121 15.83 31.48 9.57
C LEU A 121 16.56 31.29 10.90
#